data_AF-W1YHR1-F1
#
_entry.id   AF-W1YHR1-F1
#
_cell.length_a   1.000
_cell.length_b   1.000
_cell.length_c   1.000
_cell.angle_alpha   90.00
_cell.angle_beta   90.00
_cell.angle_gamma   90.00
#
_symmetry.space_group_name_H-M   'P 1'
#
loop_
_entity.id
_entity.type
_entity.pdbx_description
1 polymer ?
#
loop_
_entity_poly.entity_id
_entity_poly.type
_entity_poly.pdbx_seq_one_letter_code
_entity_poly.pdbx_strand_id
1 'polypeptide(L)' 'QATPLAPRKRWIFGAPPAGEITVDEGATAAILERGSSLLPKGIKSVTGNFSRGEVIRICNLEGRDIAHGVSRYNSDALR' A
#
# COMPACT_ATOMS: atom_id res chain seq x y z
N GLN A 1 17.62 19.54 -0.83
CA GLN A 1 18.07 18.21 -1.31
C GLN A 1 17.16 17.16 -0.68
N ALA A 2 16.55 16.28 -1.47
CA ALA A 2 15.78 15.16 -0.93
C ALA A 2 16.73 14.06 -0.45
N THR A 3 16.58 13.60 0.79
CA THR A 3 17.35 12.47 1.31
C THR A 3 16.99 11.21 0.51
N PRO A 4 17.96 10.45 0.00
CA PRO A 4 17.69 9.25 -0.80
C PRO A 4 16.91 8.21 0.00
N LEU A 5 16.07 7.44 -0.69
CA LEU A 5 15.26 6.39 -0.07
C LEU A 5 16.15 5.40 0.68
N ALA A 6 15.77 5.08 1.92
CA ALA A 6 16.49 4.14 2.76
C ALA A 6 16.75 2.81 2.01
N PRO A 7 17.99 2.29 1.98
CA PRO A 7 18.36 1.08 1.25
C PRO A 7 17.44 -0.11 1.51
N ARG A 8 17.02 -0.27 2.77
CA ARG A 8 16.11 -1.33 3.25
C ARG A 8 14.72 -1.34 2.61
N LYS A 9 14.29 -0.26 1.94
CA LYS A 9 12.97 -0.16 1.28
C LYS A 9 13.07 -0.24 -0.26
N ARG A 10 14.27 -0.16 -0.83
CA ARG A 10 14.46 -0.13 -2.30
C ARG A 10 13.97 -1.39 -3.00
N TRP A 11 14.05 -2.55 -2.35
CA TRP A 11 13.64 -3.83 -2.93
C TRP A 11 12.14 -3.88 -3.30
N ILE A 12 11.30 -3.07 -2.64
CA ILE A 12 9.86 -3.01 -2.91
C ILE A 12 9.58 -2.59 -4.36
N PHE A 13 10.44 -1.74 -4.95
CA PHE A 13 10.29 -1.31 -6.35
C PHE A 13 10.50 -2.43 -7.38
N GLY A 14 11.18 -3.51 -7.01
CA GLY A 14 11.39 -4.67 -7.89
C GLY A 14 10.44 -5.84 -7.63
N ALA A 15 9.64 -5.77 -6.57
CA ALA A 15 8.73 -6.85 -6.21
C ALA A 15 7.41 -6.71 -6.99
N PRO A 16 6.96 -7.76 -7.70
CA PRO A 16 5.65 -7.73 -8.34
C PRO A 16 4.53 -7.68 -7.29
N PRO A 17 3.51 -6.82 -7.45
CA PRO A 17 2.39 -6.79 -6.53
C PRO A 17 1.58 -8.10 -6.56
N ALA A 18 1.39 -8.74 -5.41
CA ALA A 18 0.57 -9.95 -5.26
C ALA A 18 -0.94 -9.63 -5.28
N GLY A 19 -1.30 -8.37 -5.04
CA GLY A 19 -2.66 -7.88 -5.10
C GLY A 19 -2.70 -6.37 -4.92
N GLU A 20 -3.90 -5.83 -4.80
CA GLU A 20 -4.12 -4.39 -4.62
C GLU A 20 -5.20 -4.10 -3.59
N ILE A 21 -5.12 -2.92 -3.00
CA ILE A 21 -6.15 -2.37 -2.12
C ILE A 21 -6.50 -0.96 -2.56
N THR A 22 -7.79 -0.61 -2.48
CA THR A 22 -8.25 0.77 -2.70
C THR A 22 -8.43 1.44 -1.34
N VAL A 23 -7.96 2.68 -1.21
CA VAL A 23 -8.06 3.46 0.03
C VAL A 23 -8.83 4.76 -0.16
N ASP A 24 -9.39 5.30 0.92
CA ASP A 24 -10.08 6.58 0.89
C ASP A 24 -9.15 7.80 0.76
N GLU A 25 -9.76 8.98 0.59
CA GLU A 25 -9.03 10.24 0.47
C GLU A 25 -8.21 10.57 1.71
N GLY A 26 -8.70 10.25 2.91
CA GLY A 26 -7.99 10.51 4.16
C GLY A 26 -6.71 9.68 4.27
N ALA A 27 -6.78 8.40 3.91
CA ALA A 27 -5.64 7.51 3.82
C ALA A 27 -4.69 7.91 2.67
N THR A 28 -5.23 8.32 1.52
CA THR A 28 -4.46 8.81 0.37
C THR A 28 -3.60 10.02 0.78
N ALA A 29 -4.21 11.03 1.40
CA ALA A 29 -3.52 12.21 1.90
C ALA A 29 -2.51 11.85 2.99
N ALA A 30 -2.87 10.96 3.93
CA ALA A 30 -1.94 10.52 4.98
C ALA A 30 -0.69 9.82 4.41
N ILE A 31 -0.84 9.03 3.36
CA ILE A 31 0.27 8.34 2.69
C ILE A 31 1.13 9.34 1.92
N LEU A 32 0.53 10.17 1.06
CA LEU A 32 1.25 11.03 0.14
C LEU A 32 1.86 12.28 0.81
N GLU A 33 1.11 12.93 1.70
CA GLU A 33 1.53 14.20 2.31
C GLU A 33 2.36 13.99 3.57
N ARG A 34 2.04 12.95 4.35
CA ARG A 34 2.65 12.70 5.67
C ARG A 34 3.56 11.48 5.72
N GLY A 35 3.63 10.67 4.66
CA GLY A 35 4.39 9.41 4.68
C GLY A 35 3.93 8.45 5.78
N SER A 36 2.65 8.53 6.17
CA SER A 36 2.09 7.76 7.29
C SER A 36 1.86 6.30 6.89
N SER A 37 1.81 5.42 7.91
CA SER A 37 1.40 4.04 7.69
C SER A 37 -0.10 3.95 7.44
N LEU A 38 -0.50 3.03 6.56
CA LEU A 38 -1.91 2.73 6.32
C LEU A 38 -2.51 1.94 7.48
N LEU A 39 -3.66 2.39 7.97
CA LEU A 39 -4.48 1.68 8.95
C LEU A 39 -5.66 1.01 8.23
N PRO A 40 -6.18 -0.14 8.74
CA PRO A 40 -7.30 -0.85 8.11
C PRO A 40 -8.55 0.01 7.89
N LYS A 41 -8.79 1.01 8.76
CA LYS A 41 -9.92 1.95 8.67
C LYS A 41 -10.03 2.65 7.31
N GLY A 42 -8.89 2.89 6.64
CA GLY A 42 -8.85 3.60 5.36
C GLY A 42 -9.04 2.71 4.14
N ILE A 43 -9.16 1.39 4.30
CA ILE A 43 -9.32 0.44 3.19
C ILE A 43 -10.78 0.40 2.75
N LYS A 44 -11.01 0.45 1.43
CA LYS A 44 -12.35 0.44 0.81
C LYS A 44 -12.63 -0.82 0.01
N SER A 45 -11.60 -1.43 -0.57
CA SER A 45 -11.70 -2.72 -1.24
C SER A 45 -10.35 -3.42 -1.26
N VAL A 46 -10.40 -4.74 -1.40
CA VAL A 46 -9.24 -5.62 -1.51
C VAL A 46 -9.42 -6.51 -2.74
N THR A 47 -8.44 -6.49 -3.64
CA THR A 47 -8.46 -7.24 -4.89
C THR A 47 -7.27 -8.19 -4.96
N GLY A 48 -7.53 -9.42 -5.42
CA GLY A 48 -6.55 -10.50 -5.43
C GLY A 48 -6.49 -11.26 -4.10
N ASN A 49 -5.64 -12.27 -4.07
CA ASN A 49 -5.38 -13.09 -2.89
C ASN A 49 -3.89 -12.99 -2.55
N PHE A 50 -3.59 -12.49 -1.37
CA PHE A 50 -2.23 -12.29 -0.91
C PHE A 50 -2.11 -12.61 0.58
N SER A 51 -0.89 -12.93 0.98
CA SER A 51 -0.49 -13.29 2.32
C SER A 51 0.22 -12.14 3.02
N ARG A 52 0.33 -12.26 4.34
CA ARG A 52 1.19 -11.38 5.13
C ARG A 52 2.63 -11.47 4.63
N GLY A 53 3.28 -10.31 4.46
CA GLY A 53 4.67 -10.22 3.99
C GLY A 53 4.81 -10.02 2.49
N GLU A 54 3.73 -10.13 1.72
CA GLU A 54 3.74 -9.87 0.29
C GLU A 54 3.61 -8.38 -0.02
N VAL A 55 4.19 -7.95 -1.14
CA VAL A 55 4.06 -6.59 -1.64
C VAL A 55 2.72 -6.46 -2.33
N ILE A 56 1.98 -5.41 -1.98
CA ILE A 56 0.69 -5.06 -2.59
C ILE A 56 0.73 -3.63 -3.12
N ARG A 57 -0.10 -3.39 -4.14
CA ARG A 57 -0.37 -2.06 -4.67
C ARG A 57 -1.43 -1.36 -3.82
N ILE A 58 -1.27 -0.06 -3.62
CA ILE A 58 -2.23 0.80 -2.95
C ILE A 58 -2.75 1.79 -3.98
N CYS A 59 -4.05 1.75 -4.23
CA CYS A 59 -4.75 2.59 -5.18
C CYS A 59 -5.62 3.62 -4.45
N ASN A 60 -5.76 4.82 -5.00
CA ASN A 60 -6.79 5.76 -4.55
C ASN A 60 -8.17 5.39 -5.14
N LEU A 61 -9.22 6.11 -4.75
CA LEU A 61 -10.59 5.90 -5.27
C LEU A 61 -10.74 6.11 -6.79
N GLU A 62 -9.80 6.79 -7.43
CA GLU A 62 -9.77 6.99 -8.89
C GLU A 62 -9.06 5.83 -9.62
N GLY A 63 -8.58 4.82 -8.88
CA GLY A 63 -7.82 3.69 -9.43
C GLY A 63 -6.35 4.00 -9.73
N ARG A 64 -5.83 5.16 -9.27
CA ARG A 64 -4.43 5.53 -9.45
C ARG A 64 -3.55 4.80 -8.43
N ASP A 65 -2.48 4.17 -8.91
CA ASP A 65 -1.40 3.63 -8.08
C ASP A 65 -0.67 4.77 -7.35
N ILE A 66 -0.79 4.81 -6.03
CA ILE A 66 -0.19 5.85 -5.18
C ILE A 66 0.98 5.32 -4.35
N ALA A 67 1.05 4.02 -4.09
CA ALA A 67 2.12 3.42 -3.29
C ALA A 67 2.19 1.90 -3.44
N HIS A 68 3.38 1.35 -3.15
CA HIS A 68 3.58 -0.08 -2.93
C HIS A 68 4.09 -0.33 -1.51
N GLY A 69 3.62 -1.40 -0.88
CA GLY A 69 3.98 -1.71 0.49
C GLY A 69 3.82 -3.18 0.83
N VAL A 70 4.49 -3.60 1.90
CA VAL A 70 4.39 -4.96 2.43
C VAL A 70 3.14 -5.07 3.30
N SER A 71 2.22 -5.97 2.95
CA SER A 71 1.02 -6.19 3.75
C SER A 71 1.36 -6.84 5.09
N ARG A 72 0.73 -6.36 6.16
CA ARG A 72 0.82 -6.97 7.51
C ARG A 72 -0.22 -8.05 7.75
N TYR A 73 -1.20 -8.19 6.85
CA TYR A 73 -2.33 -9.11 6.94
C TYR A 73 -2.52 -9.84 5.61
N ASN A 74 -3.22 -10.98 5.62
CA ASN A 74 -3.68 -11.60 4.37
C ASN A 74 -4.90 -10.87 3.82
N SER A 75 -5.25 -11.13 2.56
CA SER A 75 -6.40 -10.51 1.88
C SER A 75 -7.71 -10.74 2.61
N ASP A 76 -7.95 -11.94 3.16
CA ASP A 76 -9.20 -12.27 3.86
C ASP A 76 -9.37 -11.52 5.17
N ALA A 77 -8.29 -11.22 5.88
CA ALA A 77 -8.33 -10.44 7.12
C ALA A 77 -8.50 -8.92 6.87
N LEU A 78 -8.36 -8.46 5.63
CA LEU A 78 -8.54 -7.06 5.23
C LEU A 78 -9.87 -6.78 4.53
N ARG A 79 -10.63 -7.82 4.17
CA ARG A 79 -11.99 -7.73 3.65
C ARG A 79 -12.98 -7.46 4.77
#